data_AF-A0A4D9D5E5-F1
#
_entry.id   AF-A0A4D9D5E5-F1
#
_cell.length_a   1.000
_cell.length_b   1.000
_cell.length_c   1.000
_cell.angle_alpha   90.00
_cell.angle_beta   90.00
_cell.angle_gamma   90.00
#
_symmetry.space_group_name_H-M   'P 1'
#
loop_
_entity.id
_entity.type
_entity.pdbx_description
1 polymer ?
#
loop_
_entity_poly.entity_id
_entity_poly.type
_entity_poly.pdbx_seq_one_letter_code
_entity_poly.pdbx_strand_id
1 'polypeptide(L)'
;MQGPGAHSHRQPLLSPRMASHLSHATRLEERAESAGRGTERVPGGEAPRSTGLPVARGRSGTAEEEAPMLDRPAARTPRLCVKTAPRPGRQSSRGREAGGRAAGGRQDRPWGSEGGSEAADLTVLDKEQFFEELKRLYRKKVLPLELASKYAQFHSAPLNPADFEAKPMVLLLGQYSVGKTSFIRSLLQGDFPGQRVGPEPTTDRFMAVMHGPEPRLVPGHALAMQADKPFRGVASFGNNFLTKFEAAEVPAPILRNITLIDSPGILSGEKQRLGRDYDYQAVIQWFADRADLIIIMFDAHKLDISDELRIVMDALRIHQDKIRILLNKADQIDSQQLMRIYGALMWSLGKVVNTPEVCRVYIGSFWEHPLKHSQNRFLLEKEKADLLAELDGLPQNAVVRRINELVKRARSVKVHAYLIHYLRKQVPTVFGKSEKQAKLLQTLPREFVACARRYGLPLGDFPDINKFRARLGEVKDLRKFPKLDKAMVQEMDRVFSHDIPKLVEKASRQPQYGGREAGGDYYARDWRR
;
A
#
# COMPACT_ATOMS: atom_id res chain seq x y z
N MET A 1 33.10 46.53 49.99
CA MET A 1 34.39 46.24 49.31
C MET A 1 34.18 44.99 48.45
N GLN A 2 33.91 45.19 47.16
CA GLN A 2 34.82 44.90 46.02
C GLN A 2 35.02 43.38 45.77
N GLY A 3 34.55 42.88 44.61
CA GLY A 3 34.66 41.48 44.13
C GLY A 3 36.06 41.15 43.59
N PRO A 4 36.25 40.36 42.50
CA PRO A 4 35.43 39.32 41.85
C PRO A 4 36.23 38.01 41.61
N GLY A 5 35.65 36.98 40.99
CA GLY A 5 36.37 35.74 40.63
C GLY A 5 35.73 34.96 39.48
N ALA A 6 35.97 35.43 38.26
CA ALA A 6 35.65 34.74 37.01
C ALA A 6 36.65 33.62 36.72
N HIS A 7 36.19 32.48 36.21
CA HIS A 7 37.05 31.60 35.40
C HIS A 7 36.44 31.39 34.01
N SER A 8 37.20 31.92 33.05
CA SER A 8 36.96 31.99 31.63
C SER A 8 37.12 30.64 30.93
N HIS A 9 36.26 30.36 29.96
CA HIS A 9 36.61 29.57 28.79
C HIS A 9 37.83 30.18 28.10
N ARG A 10 38.93 29.41 27.99
CA ARG A 10 40.00 29.66 27.01
C ARG A 10 39.84 28.70 25.85
N GLN A 11 39.60 29.26 24.68
CA GLN A 11 39.81 28.63 23.37
C GLN A 11 41.30 28.40 23.13
N PRO A 12 41.71 27.33 22.43
CA PRO A 12 43.01 27.28 21.79
C PRO A 12 42.97 28.03 20.46
N LEU A 13 43.95 28.93 20.29
CA LEU A 13 44.28 29.69 19.10
C LEU A 13 44.65 28.77 17.93
N LEU A 14 44.01 28.95 16.78
CA LEU A 14 44.45 28.41 15.49
C LEU A 14 45.24 29.47 14.72
N SER A 15 46.39 29.06 14.19
CA SER A 15 47.33 29.87 13.41
C SER A 15 46.89 30.01 11.94
N PRO A 16 47.36 31.05 11.23
CA PRO A 16 46.78 31.51 9.96
C PRO A 16 47.36 30.73 8.78
N ARG A 17 46.74 29.60 8.42
CA ARG A 17 47.05 28.90 7.15
C ARG A 17 45.96 27.95 6.64
N MET A 18 44.67 28.29 6.74
CA MET A 18 43.60 27.56 6.01
C MET A 18 42.39 28.47 5.71
N ALA A 19 42.61 29.57 4.98
CA ALA A 19 41.55 30.44 4.48
C ALA A 19 41.73 30.78 2.99
N SER A 20 42.01 29.78 2.15
CA SER A 20 42.27 29.99 0.72
C SER A 20 41.71 28.92 -0.23
N HIS A 21 40.71 28.12 0.15
CA HIS A 21 40.08 27.17 -0.78
C HIS A 21 38.55 27.15 -0.78
N LEU A 22 37.91 28.28 -0.45
CA LEU A 22 36.45 28.47 -0.54
C LEU A 22 36.06 29.71 -1.35
N SER A 23 36.87 30.10 -2.36
CA SER A 23 36.58 31.28 -3.20
C SER A 23 36.54 30.98 -4.72
N HIS A 24 36.47 29.72 -5.15
CA HIS A 24 36.56 29.36 -6.58
C HIS A 24 35.32 28.71 -7.21
N ALA A 25 34.20 28.55 -6.48
CA ALA A 25 33.01 27.85 -7.00
C ALA A 25 31.80 28.76 -7.33
N THR A 26 31.82 30.04 -7.00
CA THR A 26 30.70 30.99 -7.24
C THR A 26 30.93 31.96 -8.40
N ARG A 27 31.85 31.65 -9.33
CA ARG A 27 32.19 32.55 -10.45
C ARG A 27 32.04 31.96 -11.85
N LEU A 28 31.36 30.82 -11.99
CA LEU A 28 31.14 30.15 -13.29
C LEU A 28 29.68 30.08 -13.74
N GLU A 29 28.70 30.58 -12.97
CA GLU A 29 27.29 30.63 -13.40
C GLU A 29 26.85 31.99 -13.99
N GLU A 30 27.61 33.08 -13.83
CA GLU A 30 27.23 34.40 -14.36
C GLU A 30 27.82 34.75 -15.75
N ARG A 31 28.40 33.78 -16.47
CA ARG A 31 29.04 34.04 -17.78
C ARG A 31 28.43 33.31 -18.99
N ALA A 32 27.27 32.69 -18.85
CA ALA A 32 26.60 31.97 -19.95
C ALA A 32 25.32 32.64 -20.50
N GLU A 33 24.93 33.83 -20.02
CA GLU A 33 23.72 34.54 -20.49
C GLU A 33 23.99 35.81 -21.32
N SER A 34 25.23 36.02 -21.79
CA SER A 34 25.61 37.20 -22.57
C SER A 34 26.42 36.88 -23.82
N ALA A 35 25.91 36.01 -24.69
CA ALA A 35 26.36 35.92 -26.08
C ALA A 35 25.25 35.39 -27.00
N GLY A 36 24.77 36.23 -27.93
CA GLY A 36 23.94 35.77 -29.05
C GLY A 36 22.70 36.62 -29.35
N ARG A 37 22.84 37.93 -29.60
CA ARG A 37 21.87 38.68 -30.41
C ARG A 37 22.53 39.05 -31.73
N GLY A 38 22.30 38.21 -32.74
CA GLY A 38 22.48 38.54 -34.16
C GLY A 38 21.18 39.07 -34.73
N THR A 39 21.28 40.17 -35.45
CA THR A 39 20.22 40.94 -36.11
C THR A 39 19.74 40.28 -37.40
N GLU A 40 18.42 40.23 -37.63
CA GLU A 40 17.82 40.24 -38.97
C GLU A 40 16.39 40.79 -38.93
N ARG A 41 15.95 41.38 -40.05
CA ARG A 41 14.95 42.45 -40.16
C ARG A 41 13.82 42.06 -41.14
N VAL A 42 12.55 42.33 -40.75
CA VAL A 42 11.35 42.74 -41.59
C VAL A 42 10.58 41.63 -42.38
N PRO A 43 9.24 41.72 -42.71
CA PRO A 43 8.03 42.32 -42.07
C PRO A 43 6.72 41.43 -42.09
N GLY A 44 5.65 41.95 -41.46
CA GLY A 44 4.22 41.70 -41.81
C GLY A 44 3.45 40.97 -40.70
N GLY A 45 2.23 41.31 -40.29
CA GLY A 45 1.24 42.32 -40.68
C GLY A 45 -0.01 42.11 -39.79
N GLU A 46 -0.77 43.20 -39.61
CA GLU A 46 -2.17 43.27 -39.18
C GLU A 46 -2.61 43.02 -37.70
N ALA A 47 -3.63 43.82 -37.35
CA ALA A 47 -4.20 44.20 -36.05
C ALA A 47 -5.35 43.22 -35.63
N PRO A 48 -6.27 43.47 -34.63
CA PRO A 48 -6.58 44.72 -33.93
C PRO A 48 -6.97 44.67 -32.41
N ARG A 49 -6.82 45.85 -31.79
CA ARG A 49 -7.72 46.62 -30.88
C ARG A 49 -8.37 46.01 -29.62
N SER A 50 -8.48 46.95 -28.67
CA SER A 50 -9.46 47.12 -27.57
C SER A 50 -9.07 46.46 -26.24
N THR A 51 -9.20 47.05 -25.05
CA THR A 51 -9.72 48.34 -24.56
C THR A 51 -9.41 48.41 -23.05
N GLY A 52 -9.27 49.62 -22.48
CA GLY A 52 -9.74 49.91 -21.12
C GLY A 52 -8.72 49.95 -19.97
N LEU A 53 -8.37 51.18 -19.57
CA LEU A 53 -7.75 51.63 -18.30
C LEU A 53 -8.67 51.39 -17.05
N PRO A 54 -8.32 51.84 -15.84
CA PRO A 54 -7.11 51.62 -15.03
C PRO A 54 -7.43 51.14 -13.59
N VAL A 55 -6.45 50.55 -12.89
CA VAL A 55 -6.57 50.22 -11.45
C VAL A 55 -5.93 51.32 -10.60
N ALA A 56 -6.73 51.86 -9.67
CA ALA A 56 -6.35 52.85 -8.68
C ALA A 56 -5.56 52.24 -7.51
N ARG A 57 -4.64 53.05 -6.97
CA ARG A 57 -3.86 52.81 -5.75
C ARG A 57 -4.76 52.84 -4.50
N GLY A 58 -4.50 51.94 -3.55
CA GLY A 58 -5.00 52.00 -2.17
C GLY A 58 -4.04 51.26 -1.23
N ARG A 59 -3.47 51.99 -0.28
CA ARG A 59 -2.44 51.59 0.69
C ARG A 59 -3.02 50.83 1.90
N SER A 60 -2.09 50.10 2.54
CA SER A 60 -1.88 49.92 3.99
C SER A 60 -2.92 49.18 4.84
N GLY A 61 -2.42 48.25 5.65
CA GLY A 61 -3.08 47.84 6.89
C GLY A 61 -2.77 46.41 7.31
N THR A 62 -1.56 46.16 7.80
CA THR A 62 -1.21 44.97 8.57
C THR A 62 -1.79 45.10 9.99
N ALA A 63 -2.64 44.16 10.38
CA ALA A 63 -2.98 43.93 11.78
C ALA A 63 -2.96 42.42 12.02
N GLU A 64 -1.92 41.98 12.74
CA GLU A 64 -1.88 40.69 13.43
C GLU A 64 -2.89 40.76 14.57
N GLU A 65 -3.80 39.79 14.64
CA GLU A 65 -4.73 39.66 15.76
C GLU A 65 -4.48 38.30 16.45
N GLU A 66 -4.08 38.40 17.71
CA GLU A 66 -3.77 37.31 18.63
C GLU A 66 -5.01 36.44 18.90
N ALA A 67 -4.81 35.12 18.93
CA ALA A 67 -5.83 34.14 19.31
C ALA A 67 -5.94 34.02 20.84
N PRO A 68 -7.13 34.03 21.44
CA PRO A 68 -7.27 33.79 22.87
C PRO A 68 -7.26 32.29 23.20
N MET A 69 -6.45 31.93 24.20
CA MET A 69 -6.46 30.66 24.91
C MET A 69 -7.84 30.44 25.57
N LEU A 70 -8.45 29.28 25.31
CA LEU A 70 -9.67 28.84 26.00
C LEU A 70 -9.33 27.76 27.03
N ASP A 71 -9.69 28.06 28.27
CA ASP A 71 -9.64 27.21 29.45
C ASP A 71 -10.36 25.87 29.26
N ARG A 72 -9.70 24.78 29.69
CA ARG A 72 -10.29 23.45 29.83
C ARG A 72 -10.90 23.28 31.21
N PRO A 73 -12.19 22.94 31.37
CA PRO A 73 -12.69 22.39 32.62
C PRO A 73 -12.47 20.87 32.70
N ALA A 74 -12.04 20.42 33.87
CA ALA A 74 -11.77 19.04 34.25
C ALA A 74 -13.03 18.16 34.16
N ALA A 75 -12.95 17.05 33.43
CA ALA A 75 -13.99 16.02 33.41
C ALA A 75 -13.75 15.02 34.55
N ARG A 76 -14.68 15.01 35.51
CA ARG A 76 -14.82 13.99 36.56
C ARG A 76 -15.23 12.65 35.94
N THR A 77 -14.47 11.60 36.22
CA THR A 77 -14.82 10.20 35.94
C THR A 77 -15.91 9.69 36.89
N PRO A 78 -17.02 9.09 36.43
CA PRO A 78 -17.88 8.27 37.26
C PRO A 78 -17.33 6.84 37.36
N ARG A 79 -17.21 6.36 38.61
CA ARG A 79 -16.91 4.96 38.95
C ARG A 79 -18.07 4.06 38.51
N LEU A 80 -17.81 3.05 37.67
CA LEU A 80 -18.73 1.95 37.43
C LEU A 80 -18.40 0.79 38.37
N CYS A 81 -19.39 0.43 39.19
CA CYS A 81 -19.41 -0.71 40.10
C CYS A 81 -19.71 -1.98 39.29
N VAL A 82 -18.77 -2.92 39.23
CA VAL A 82 -18.98 -4.25 38.64
C VAL A 82 -19.39 -5.21 39.74
N LYS A 83 -20.66 -5.64 39.71
CA LYS A 83 -21.15 -6.78 40.50
C LYS A 83 -20.71 -8.08 39.82
N THR A 84 -20.03 -8.92 40.59
CA THR A 84 -19.61 -10.28 40.26
C THR A 84 -20.80 -11.24 40.22
N ALA A 85 -20.82 -12.17 39.27
CA ALA A 85 -21.74 -13.30 39.21
C ALA A 85 -20.96 -14.63 39.16
N PRO A 86 -21.52 -15.74 39.68
CA PRO A 86 -20.75 -16.87 40.19
C PRO A 86 -20.52 -18.01 39.17
N ARG A 87 -19.46 -18.80 39.43
CA ARG A 87 -19.07 -20.04 38.71
C ARG A 87 -20.06 -21.18 38.97
N PRO A 88 -20.31 -22.09 37.99
CA PRO A 88 -20.88 -23.39 38.28
C PRO A 88 -19.79 -24.45 38.52
N GLY A 89 -20.09 -25.36 39.44
CA GLY A 89 -19.19 -26.33 40.03
C GLY A 89 -19.03 -27.63 39.25
N ARG A 90 -17.98 -28.36 39.65
CA ARG A 90 -17.68 -29.74 39.29
C ARG A 90 -18.72 -30.69 39.89
N GLN A 91 -19.14 -31.69 39.11
CA GLN A 91 -19.60 -32.96 39.65
C GLN A 91 -19.07 -34.12 38.81
N SER A 92 -18.68 -35.17 39.53
CA SER A 92 -18.02 -36.39 39.12
C SER A 92 -19.01 -37.44 38.65
N SER A 93 -18.59 -38.34 37.76
CA SER A 93 -19.06 -39.73 37.79
C SER A 93 -17.95 -40.70 37.40
N ARG A 94 -17.82 -41.73 38.26
CA ARG A 94 -17.06 -42.99 38.13
C ARG A 94 -17.53 -43.71 36.85
N GLY A 95 -16.75 -44.46 36.09
CA GLY A 95 -15.68 -45.41 36.41
C GLY A 95 -16.11 -46.80 35.90
N ARG A 96 -15.31 -47.44 35.04
CA ARG A 96 -15.23 -48.91 34.88
C ARG A 96 -13.98 -49.29 34.08
N GLU A 97 -13.22 -50.20 34.69
CA GLU A 97 -11.97 -50.81 34.23
C GLU A 97 -12.21 -52.07 33.39
N ALA A 98 -11.22 -52.42 32.57
CA ALA A 98 -10.65 -53.75 32.28
C ALA A 98 -9.91 -53.63 30.92
N GLY A 99 -8.69 -54.07 30.67
CA GLY A 99 -7.70 -54.89 31.35
C GLY A 99 -6.76 -55.47 30.27
N GLY A 100 -5.50 -55.75 30.57
CA GLY A 100 -4.72 -56.75 29.81
C GLY A 100 -3.46 -56.30 29.04
N ARG A 101 -2.34 -56.38 29.76
CA ARG A 101 -0.91 -56.52 29.39
C ARG A 101 -0.58 -57.15 28.02
N ALA A 102 0.51 -56.69 27.39
CA ALA A 102 1.74 -57.47 27.18
C ALA A 102 2.89 -56.61 26.60
N ALA A 103 4.09 -56.84 27.11
CA ALA A 103 5.35 -56.23 26.69
C ALA A 103 6.09 -57.14 25.70
N GLY A 104 6.90 -56.56 24.80
CA GLY A 104 7.89 -57.32 24.04
C GLY A 104 8.66 -56.51 23.01
N GLY A 105 9.99 -56.45 23.19
CA GLY A 105 10.96 -56.47 22.08
C GLY A 105 11.42 -55.16 21.48
N ARG A 106 12.59 -54.66 21.95
CA ARG A 106 13.50 -53.83 21.14
C ARG A 106 14.15 -54.70 20.06
N GLN A 107 14.22 -54.21 18.83
CA GLN A 107 15.28 -54.56 17.89
C GLN A 107 15.53 -53.43 16.88
N ASP A 108 16.80 -53.07 16.73
CA ASP A 108 17.33 -52.02 15.86
C ASP A 108 17.50 -52.48 14.39
N ARG A 109 17.55 -51.47 13.50
CA ARG A 109 18.06 -51.40 12.09
C ARG A 109 17.01 -51.44 10.96
N PRO A 110 17.34 -50.96 9.74
CA PRO A 110 18.01 -49.71 9.37
C PRO A 110 17.25 -48.94 8.25
N TRP A 111 17.72 -47.73 7.99
CA TRP A 111 17.27 -46.76 6.97
C TRP A 111 17.28 -47.30 5.52
N GLY A 112 16.16 -47.22 4.80
CA GLY A 112 16.12 -47.50 3.35
C GLY A 112 14.72 -47.68 2.75
N SER A 113 14.29 -46.67 1.99
CA SER A 113 13.41 -46.66 0.80
C SER A 113 12.05 -47.39 0.77
N GLU A 114 11.07 -46.58 0.33
CA GLU A 114 9.85 -46.92 -0.41
C GLU A 114 8.59 -47.32 0.38
N GLY A 115 7.51 -46.58 0.13
CA GLY A 115 6.22 -46.73 0.78
C GLY A 115 5.58 -45.42 1.23
N GLY A 116 5.81 -44.31 0.52
CA GLY A 116 5.04 -43.09 0.69
C GLY A 116 3.63 -43.30 0.13
N SER A 117 2.75 -43.88 0.94
CA SER A 117 1.30 -43.75 0.81
C SER A 117 0.97 -42.32 0.40
N GLU A 118 0.28 -42.15 -0.74
CA GLU A 118 -0.42 -40.93 -1.13
C GLU A 118 -1.34 -40.48 0.01
N ALA A 119 -0.76 -39.74 0.97
CA ALA A 119 -1.52 -38.91 1.87
C ALA A 119 -2.06 -37.79 0.99
N ALA A 120 -3.33 -37.93 0.59
CA ALA A 120 -4.07 -36.91 -0.12
C ALA A 120 -3.74 -35.52 0.45
N ASP A 121 -3.29 -34.64 -0.42
CA ASP A 121 -2.83 -33.28 -0.13
C ASP A 121 -3.97 -32.45 0.49
N LEU A 122 -4.10 -32.54 1.82
CA LEU A 122 -5.18 -31.94 2.62
C LEU A 122 -4.96 -30.44 2.92
N THR A 123 -4.45 -29.67 1.95
CA THR A 123 -4.22 -28.21 2.11
C THR A 123 -4.83 -27.34 1.01
N VAL A 124 -5.23 -27.92 -0.14
CA VAL A 124 -5.83 -27.20 -1.27
C VAL A 124 -7.36 -27.21 -1.20
N LEU A 125 -7.95 -28.37 -0.91
CA LEU A 125 -9.41 -28.57 -0.82
C LEU A 125 -10.09 -27.67 0.22
N ASP A 126 -9.42 -27.38 1.32
CA ASP A 126 -9.95 -26.50 2.38
C ASP A 126 -9.90 -25.01 2.00
N LYS A 127 -8.92 -24.58 1.19
CA LYS A 127 -8.80 -23.19 0.73
C LYS A 127 -9.84 -22.85 -0.32
N GLU A 128 -10.09 -23.76 -1.26
CA GLU A 128 -11.12 -23.58 -2.29
C GLU A 128 -12.51 -23.45 -1.68
N GLN A 129 -12.85 -24.32 -0.72
CA GLN A 129 -14.11 -24.21 0.02
C GLN A 129 -14.22 -22.89 0.78
N PHE A 130 -13.10 -22.42 1.36
CA PHE A 130 -13.08 -21.14 2.06
C PHE A 130 -13.33 -19.95 1.12
N PHE A 131 -12.68 -19.92 -0.04
CA PHE A 131 -12.91 -18.88 -1.03
C PHE A 131 -14.33 -18.94 -1.59
N GLU A 132 -14.94 -20.11 -1.72
CA GLU A 132 -16.37 -20.22 -2.05
C GLU A 132 -17.29 -19.65 -0.97
N GLU A 133 -17.00 -19.89 0.30
CA GLU A 133 -17.75 -19.29 1.40
C GLU A 133 -17.64 -17.74 1.38
N LEU A 134 -16.44 -17.20 1.16
CA LEU A 134 -16.22 -15.76 1.02
C LEU A 134 -16.95 -15.17 -0.20
N LYS A 135 -16.85 -15.83 -1.37
CA LYS A 135 -17.56 -15.41 -2.59
C LYS A 135 -19.07 -15.37 -2.35
N ARG A 136 -19.62 -16.39 -1.70
CA ARG A 136 -21.04 -16.46 -1.34
C ARG A 136 -21.43 -15.35 -0.37
N LEU A 137 -20.60 -15.07 0.63
CA LEU A 137 -20.82 -13.99 1.59
C LEU A 137 -20.86 -12.62 0.90
N TYR A 138 -19.86 -12.32 0.06
CA TYR A 138 -19.81 -11.08 -0.72
C TYR A 138 -21.05 -10.92 -1.61
N ARG A 139 -21.35 -11.92 -2.44
CA ARG A 139 -22.48 -11.88 -3.38
C ARG A 139 -23.82 -11.70 -2.69
N LYS A 140 -24.04 -12.37 -1.56
CA LYS A 140 -25.35 -12.35 -0.87
C LYS A 140 -25.54 -11.15 0.05
N LYS A 141 -24.48 -10.65 0.69
CA LYS A 141 -24.62 -9.65 1.77
C LYS A 141 -23.95 -8.30 1.49
N VAL A 142 -22.87 -8.28 0.73
CA VAL A 142 -22.11 -7.04 0.45
C VAL A 142 -22.52 -6.41 -0.87
N LEU A 143 -22.52 -7.21 -1.95
CA LEU A 143 -22.79 -6.76 -3.31
C LEU A 143 -24.17 -6.07 -3.47
N PRO A 144 -25.28 -6.52 -2.84
CA PRO A 144 -26.56 -5.84 -2.98
C PRO A 144 -26.53 -4.38 -2.52
N LEU A 145 -25.89 -4.10 -1.37
CA LEU A 145 -25.75 -2.74 -0.85
C LEU A 145 -24.77 -1.91 -1.70
N GLU A 146 -23.71 -2.55 -2.19
CA GLU A 146 -22.72 -1.94 -3.08
C GLU A 146 -23.37 -1.41 -4.39
N LEU A 147 -24.20 -2.24 -5.04
CA LEU A 147 -24.92 -1.88 -6.25
C LEU A 147 -26.00 -0.83 -5.97
N ALA A 148 -26.79 -1.01 -4.91
CA ALA A 148 -27.85 -0.06 -4.54
C ALA A 148 -27.30 1.33 -4.25
N SER A 149 -26.18 1.43 -3.53
CA SER A 149 -25.52 2.70 -3.21
C SER A 149 -24.70 3.30 -4.36
N LYS A 150 -24.62 2.62 -5.51
CA LYS A 150 -23.78 2.96 -6.67
C LYS A 150 -22.32 3.20 -6.28
N TYR A 151 -21.79 2.34 -5.42
CA TYR A 151 -20.44 2.45 -4.88
C TYR A 151 -19.36 2.61 -5.96
N ALA A 152 -19.48 1.86 -7.06
CA ALA A 152 -18.55 1.90 -8.19
C ALA A 152 -18.43 3.26 -8.89
N GLN A 153 -19.39 4.18 -8.72
CA GLN A 153 -19.31 5.53 -9.27
C GLN A 153 -18.36 6.44 -8.46
N PHE A 154 -18.03 6.06 -7.23
CA PHE A 154 -17.21 6.85 -6.31
C PHE A 154 -15.89 6.18 -5.95
N HIS A 155 -15.88 4.85 -5.91
CA HIS A 155 -14.77 4.05 -5.40
C HIS A 155 -14.30 3.04 -6.46
N SER A 156 -14.32 1.74 -6.15
CA SER A 156 -13.87 0.66 -7.04
C SER A 156 -15.04 -0.17 -7.60
N ALA A 157 -14.81 -0.80 -8.75
CA ALA A 157 -15.76 -1.72 -9.36
C ALA A 157 -16.00 -2.97 -8.49
N PRO A 158 -17.15 -3.65 -8.64
CA PRO A 158 -17.46 -4.88 -7.90
C PRO A 158 -16.38 -5.96 -8.05
N LEU A 159 -16.20 -6.76 -7.00
CA LEU A 159 -15.25 -7.87 -7.02
C LEU A 159 -15.76 -9.00 -7.92
N ASN A 160 -14.88 -9.50 -8.78
CA ASN A 160 -15.10 -10.68 -9.59
C ASN A 160 -14.79 -11.94 -8.78
N PRO A 161 -15.36 -13.11 -9.15
CA PRO A 161 -15.07 -14.37 -8.47
C PRO A 161 -13.57 -14.72 -8.47
N ALA A 162 -12.89 -14.44 -9.59
CA ALA A 162 -11.45 -14.63 -9.72
C ALA A 162 -10.62 -13.77 -8.75
N ASP A 163 -11.15 -12.64 -8.25
CA ASP A 163 -10.42 -11.82 -7.25
C ASP A 163 -10.28 -12.56 -5.90
N PHE A 164 -11.14 -13.54 -5.60
CA PHE A 164 -11.10 -14.32 -4.35
C PHE A 164 -10.13 -15.50 -4.45
N GLU A 165 -10.08 -16.16 -5.60
CA GLU A 165 -9.21 -17.32 -5.87
C GLU A 165 -7.82 -16.93 -6.34
N ALA A 166 -7.63 -15.66 -6.69
CA ALA A 166 -6.35 -15.15 -7.16
C ALA A 166 -5.24 -15.48 -6.16
N LYS A 167 -4.15 -16.05 -6.70
CA LYS A 167 -2.89 -16.22 -5.97
C LYS A 167 -2.43 -14.87 -5.40
N PRO A 168 -1.74 -14.87 -4.24
CA PRO A 168 -1.16 -13.67 -3.70
C PRO A 168 -0.33 -12.91 -4.72
N MET A 169 -0.53 -11.59 -4.78
CA MET A 169 0.11 -10.73 -5.77
C MET A 169 1.18 -9.86 -5.11
N VAL A 170 2.39 -9.86 -5.69
CA VAL A 170 3.51 -9.03 -5.26
C VAL A 170 3.74 -7.94 -6.29
N LEU A 171 3.53 -6.68 -5.89
CA LEU A 171 3.72 -5.52 -6.75
C LEU A 171 5.13 -4.95 -6.54
N LEU A 172 5.93 -4.88 -7.62
CA LEU A 172 7.25 -4.24 -7.59
C LEU A 172 7.15 -2.82 -8.10
N LEU A 173 7.61 -1.87 -7.28
CA LEU A 173 7.67 -0.45 -7.61
C LEU A 173 9.10 0.07 -7.44
N GLY A 174 9.45 1.13 -8.14
CA GLY A 174 10.74 1.79 -7.99
C GLY A 174 11.17 2.52 -9.25
N GLN A 175 12.19 3.35 -9.12
CA GLN A 175 12.72 4.13 -10.23
C GLN A 175 13.30 3.26 -11.37
N TYR A 176 13.71 3.89 -12.46
CA TYR A 176 14.43 3.20 -13.52
C TYR A 176 15.76 2.65 -13.03
N SER A 177 16.17 1.52 -13.61
CA SER A 177 17.47 0.88 -13.33
C SER A 177 17.69 0.37 -11.90
N VAL A 178 16.69 0.43 -10.99
CA VAL A 178 16.82 -0.11 -9.62
C VAL A 178 16.88 -1.64 -9.55
N GLY A 179 16.59 -2.33 -10.67
CA GLY A 179 16.71 -3.79 -10.79
C GLY A 179 15.43 -4.60 -10.52
N LYS A 180 14.23 -4.05 -10.79
CA LYS A 180 12.94 -4.76 -10.63
C LYS A 180 12.87 -6.04 -11.47
N THR A 181 13.09 -5.92 -12.77
CA THR A 181 13.09 -7.05 -13.70
C THR A 181 14.20 -8.07 -13.36
N SER A 182 15.40 -7.60 -12.97
CA SER A 182 16.50 -8.47 -12.52
C SER A 182 16.18 -9.20 -11.21
N PHE A 183 15.45 -8.56 -10.30
CA PHE A 183 14.97 -9.19 -9.06
C PHE A 183 14.01 -10.33 -9.38
N ILE A 184 13.05 -10.12 -10.30
CA ILE A 184 12.14 -11.18 -10.75
C ILE A 184 12.94 -12.34 -11.34
N ARG A 185 13.84 -12.06 -12.30
CA ARG A 185 14.70 -13.08 -12.91
C ARG A 185 15.48 -13.88 -11.85
N SER A 186 16.04 -13.20 -10.86
CA SER A 186 16.76 -13.85 -9.75
C SER A 186 15.85 -14.76 -8.91
N LEU A 187 14.60 -14.35 -8.65
CA LEU A 187 13.62 -15.19 -7.95
C LEU A 187 13.20 -16.42 -8.78
N LEU A 188 13.03 -16.25 -10.09
CA LEU A 188 12.67 -17.34 -11.00
C LEU A 188 13.85 -18.28 -11.28
N GLN A 189 15.08 -17.87 -10.99
CA GLN A 189 16.31 -18.55 -11.38
C GLN A 189 16.39 -18.79 -12.90
N GLY A 190 15.82 -17.86 -13.67
CA GLY A 190 15.68 -18.01 -15.10
C GLY A 190 14.99 -16.83 -15.75
N ASP A 191 15.12 -16.79 -17.07
CA ASP A 191 14.55 -15.77 -17.94
C ASP A 191 13.03 -15.99 -18.13
N PHE A 192 12.30 -14.90 -18.40
CA PHE A 192 10.87 -14.94 -18.69
C PHE A 192 10.51 -14.16 -19.97
N PRO A 193 9.46 -14.57 -20.71
CA PRO A 193 9.04 -13.91 -21.94
C PRO A 193 8.74 -12.43 -21.75
N GLY A 194 9.13 -11.61 -22.72
CA GLY A 194 8.84 -10.17 -22.72
C GLY A 194 9.71 -9.34 -21.77
N GLN A 195 10.61 -9.95 -20.99
CA GLN A 195 11.52 -9.19 -20.15
C GLN A 195 12.45 -8.29 -20.99
N ARG A 196 12.72 -7.09 -20.48
CA ARG A 196 13.68 -6.15 -21.08
C ARG A 196 14.60 -5.64 -19.98
N VAL A 197 15.82 -6.17 -19.93
CA VAL A 197 16.84 -5.73 -18.98
C VAL A 197 17.85 -4.89 -19.75
N GLY A 198 17.91 -3.59 -19.46
CA GLY A 198 18.92 -2.69 -20.02
C GLY A 198 19.09 -1.41 -19.21
N PRO A 199 20.20 -0.68 -19.42
CA PRO A 199 20.51 0.55 -18.70
C PRO A 199 19.60 1.73 -19.08
N GLU A 200 19.03 1.70 -20.29
CA GLU A 200 18.05 2.66 -20.78
C GLU A 200 16.63 2.39 -20.22
N PRO A 201 15.65 3.32 -20.31
CA PRO A 201 14.28 3.09 -19.89
C PRO A 201 13.63 1.98 -20.76
N THR A 202 13.87 0.74 -20.38
CA THR A 202 13.61 -0.45 -21.20
C THR A 202 12.24 -1.06 -20.91
N THR A 203 11.73 -0.89 -19.68
CA THR A 203 10.39 -1.34 -19.26
C THR A 203 9.41 -0.17 -19.28
N ASP A 204 8.66 -0.05 -20.37
CA ASP A 204 7.52 0.88 -20.53
C ASP A 204 6.16 0.21 -20.26
N ARG A 205 6.18 -1.07 -19.90
CA ARG A 205 5.00 -1.95 -19.76
C ARG A 205 4.85 -2.49 -18.36
N PHE A 206 3.61 -2.69 -17.94
CA PHE A 206 3.29 -3.52 -16.80
C PHE A 206 3.35 -4.99 -17.23
N MET A 207 4.02 -5.82 -16.43
CA MET A 207 4.15 -7.24 -16.70
C MET A 207 3.65 -8.08 -15.53
N ALA A 208 2.60 -8.85 -15.75
CA ALA A 208 2.14 -9.86 -14.81
C ALA A 208 2.85 -11.19 -15.07
N VAL A 209 3.83 -11.52 -14.22
CA VAL A 209 4.56 -12.79 -14.30
C VAL A 209 3.83 -13.83 -13.45
N MET A 210 3.29 -14.85 -14.11
CA MET A 210 2.43 -15.86 -13.51
C MET A 210 2.81 -17.27 -13.96
N HIS A 211 2.32 -18.27 -13.23
CA HIS A 211 2.57 -19.65 -13.61
C HIS A 211 1.75 -20.03 -14.84
N GLY A 212 2.41 -20.64 -15.80
CA GLY A 212 1.76 -21.40 -16.89
C GLY A 212 2.54 -22.67 -17.18
N PRO A 213 1.92 -23.64 -17.87
CA PRO A 213 2.58 -24.89 -18.23
C PRO A 213 3.75 -24.66 -19.19
N GLU A 214 3.68 -23.62 -20.02
CA GLU A 214 4.69 -23.29 -21.03
C GLU A 214 5.01 -21.78 -21.01
N PRO A 215 6.26 -21.40 -21.34
CA PRO A 215 6.64 -20.02 -21.54
C PRO A 215 5.82 -19.35 -22.65
N ARG A 216 4.95 -18.40 -22.31
CA ARG A 216 4.22 -17.60 -23.31
C ARG A 216 3.95 -16.17 -22.84
N LEU A 217 3.79 -15.27 -23.81
CA LEU A 217 3.39 -13.89 -23.58
C LEU A 217 1.92 -13.72 -23.97
N VAL A 218 1.11 -13.18 -23.05
CA VAL A 218 -0.32 -12.92 -23.26
C VAL A 218 -0.56 -11.41 -23.27
N PRO A 219 -1.09 -10.83 -24.36
CA PRO A 219 -1.39 -9.41 -24.44
C PRO A 219 -2.47 -8.96 -23.44
N GLY A 220 -2.39 -7.71 -22.97
CA GLY A 220 -3.32 -7.13 -21.99
C GLY A 220 -4.79 -7.17 -22.42
N HIS A 221 -5.08 -6.99 -23.70
CA HIS A 221 -6.43 -7.11 -24.26
C HIS A 221 -7.01 -8.52 -24.03
N ALA A 222 -6.20 -9.56 -24.24
CA ALA A 222 -6.63 -10.94 -24.01
C ALA A 222 -6.80 -11.22 -22.49
N LEU A 223 -5.89 -10.72 -21.65
CA LEU A 223 -5.99 -10.85 -20.19
C LEU A 223 -7.24 -10.20 -19.62
N ALA A 224 -7.65 -9.05 -20.17
CA ALA A 224 -8.85 -8.35 -19.75
C ALA A 224 -10.15 -9.11 -20.08
N MET A 225 -10.10 -10.08 -21.00
CA MET A 225 -11.23 -10.92 -21.38
C MET A 225 -11.29 -12.27 -20.65
N GLN A 226 -10.17 -12.70 -20.05
CA GLN A 226 -10.07 -13.96 -19.32
C GLN A 226 -10.80 -13.88 -17.97
N ALA A 227 -11.90 -14.61 -17.82
CA ALA A 227 -12.74 -14.61 -16.63
C ALA A 227 -12.12 -15.36 -15.43
N ASP A 228 -11.20 -16.28 -15.72
CA ASP A 228 -10.42 -17.08 -14.78
C ASP A 228 -9.24 -16.30 -14.18
N LYS A 229 -8.93 -15.11 -14.69
CA LYS A 229 -7.82 -14.28 -14.21
C LYS A 229 -8.30 -13.00 -13.50
N PRO A 230 -7.56 -12.50 -12.50
CA PRO A 230 -7.93 -11.30 -11.74
C PRO A 230 -7.67 -9.99 -12.50
N PHE A 231 -7.52 -10.01 -13.83
CA PHE A 231 -7.15 -8.83 -14.63
C PHE A 231 -8.30 -8.22 -15.42
N ARG A 232 -9.51 -8.80 -15.39
CA ARG A 232 -10.67 -8.24 -16.08
C ARG A 232 -10.94 -6.76 -15.74
N GLY A 233 -10.69 -6.38 -14.49
CA GLY A 233 -10.87 -5.01 -14.02
C GLY A 233 -9.96 -3.98 -14.71
N VAL A 234 -8.84 -4.39 -15.30
CA VAL A 234 -7.91 -3.46 -15.97
C VAL A 234 -8.48 -2.89 -17.27
N ALA A 235 -9.53 -3.50 -17.83
CA ALA A 235 -10.23 -3.01 -19.01
C ALA A 235 -10.72 -1.56 -18.86
N SER A 236 -11.03 -1.13 -17.63
CA SER A 236 -11.51 0.23 -17.36
C SER A 236 -10.49 1.33 -17.63
N PHE A 237 -9.19 0.99 -17.74
CA PHE A 237 -8.13 1.95 -18.07
C PHE A 237 -8.01 2.23 -19.58
N GLY A 238 -8.76 1.50 -20.41
CA GLY A 238 -8.84 1.72 -21.86
C GLY A 238 -7.65 1.17 -22.66
N ASN A 239 -7.75 1.32 -23.98
CA ASN A 239 -6.85 0.68 -24.95
C ASN A 239 -5.39 1.10 -24.81
N ASN A 240 -5.15 2.37 -24.45
CA ASN A 240 -3.80 2.92 -24.23
C ASN A 240 -3.05 2.10 -23.16
N PHE A 241 -3.70 1.85 -22.02
CA PHE A 241 -3.14 1.02 -20.97
C PHE A 241 -3.04 -0.45 -21.37
N LEU A 242 -4.09 -1.02 -21.98
CA LEU A 242 -4.11 -2.45 -22.36
C LEU A 242 -3.02 -2.82 -23.38
N THR A 243 -2.54 -1.85 -24.17
CA THR A 243 -1.39 -2.02 -25.08
C THR A 243 -0.05 -2.03 -24.34
N LYS A 244 -0.02 -1.48 -23.12
CA LYS A 244 1.15 -1.40 -22.23
C LYS A 244 1.07 -2.40 -21.06
N PHE A 245 0.14 -3.35 -21.10
CA PHE A 245 0.00 -4.40 -20.11
C PHE A 245 0.12 -5.77 -20.77
N GLU A 246 0.94 -6.64 -20.20
CA GLU A 246 1.20 -7.99 -20.72
C GLU A 246 1.32 -8.97 -19.54
N ALA A 247 1.14 -10.25 -19.80
CA ALA A 247 1.46 -11.31 -18.86
C ALA A 247 2.48 -12.26 -19.44
N ALA A 248 3.48 -12.59 -18.65
CA ALA A 248 4.44 -13.65 -18.93
C ALA A 248 4.02 -14.88 -18.13
N GLU A 249 3.63 -15.95 -18.81
CA GLU A 249 3.38 -17.25 -18.21
C GLU A 249 4.64 -18.08 -18.29
N VAL A 250 5.10 -18.65 -17.16
CA VAL A 250 6.34 -19.45 -17.09
C VAL A 250 6.17 -20.61 -16.09
N PRO A 251 6.70 -21.82 -16.38
CA PRO A 251 6.64 -22.96 -15.47
C PRO A 251 7.68 -22.86 -14.33
N ALA A 252 7.56 -21.84 -13.48
CA ALA A 252 8.44 -21.65 -12.32
C ALA A 252 7.75 -22.08 -11.01
N PRO A 253 8.42 -22.84 -10.12
CA PRO A 253 7.83 -23.33 -8.86
C PRO A 253 7.25 -22.22 -7.97
N ILE A 254 7.96 -21.10 -7.82
CA ILE A 254 7.51 -19.96 -7.01
C ILE A 254 6.18 -19.38 -7.52
N LEU A 255 5.98 -19.35 -8.84
CA LEU A 255 4.76 -18.81 -9.46
C LEU A 255 3.53 -19.72 -9.27
N ARG A 256 3.72 -20.97 -8.83
CA ARG A 256 2.59 -21.82 -8.42
C ARG A 256 1.83 -21.21 -7.24
N ASN A 257 2.54 -20.44 -6.42
CA ASN A 257 2.06 -19.91 -5.16
C ASN A 257 1.80 -18.40 -5.19
N ILE A 258 2.51 -17.64 -6.02
CA ILE A 258 2.37 -16.17 -6.10
C ILE A 258 2.32 -15.68 -7.55
N THR A 259 1.87 -14.45 -7.75
CA THR A 259 1.97 -13.70 -9.01
C THR A 259 2.82 -12.45 -8.78
N LEU A 260 3.80 -12.20 -9.65
CA LEU A 260 4.66 -11.03 -9.57
C LEU A 260 4.20 -9.99 -10.59
N ILE A 261 4.11 -8.72 -10.19
CA ILE A 261 3.80 -7.61 -11.09
C ILE A 261 5.04 -6.72 -11.20
N ASP A 262 5.67 -6.71 -12.37
CA ASP A 262 6.71 -5.72 -12.70
C ASP A 262 6.03 -4.44 -13.20
N SER A 263 6.31 -3.32 -12.53
CA SER A 263 5.83 -2.01 -12.99
C SER A 263 6.88 -1.33 -13.88
N PRO A 264 6.46 -0.44 -14.80
CA PRO A 264 7.37 0.53 -15.40
C PRO A 264 8.15 1.29 -14.31
N GLY A 265 9.37 1.73 -14.65
CA GLY A 265 10.14 2.60 -13.76
C GLY A 265 9.37 3.89 -13.47
N ILE A 266 9.46 4.39 -12.24
CA ILE A 266 8.95 5.71 -11.90
C ILE A 266 9.94 6.75 -12.42
N LEU A 267 9.45 7.70 -13.22
CA LEU A 267 10.29 8.71 -13.87
C LEU A 267 10.71 9.77 -12.83
N SER A 268 11.90 10.34 -13.03
CA SER A 268 12.37 11.49 -12.26
C SER A 268 12.16 12.76 -13.11
N GLY A 269 11.08 13.50 -12.82
CA GLY A 269 10.82 14.82 -13.40
C GLY A 269 9.61 14.90 -14.36
N GLU A 270 9.06 16.11 -14.50
CA GLU A 270 7.80 16.38 -15.21
C GLU A 270 7.85 16.10 -16.72
N LYS A 271 8.98 16.35 -17.39
CA LYS A 271 9.09 16.19 -18.86
C LYS A 271 8.92 14.75 -19.32
N GLN A 272 9.24 13.78 -18.47
CA GLN A 272 9.08 12.36 -18.80
C GLN A 272 7.66 11.85 -18.53
N ARG A 273 6.86 12.53 -17.68
CA ARG A 273 5.44 12.18 -17.45
C ARG A 273 4.61 12.29 -18.74
N LEU A 274 5.01 13.17 -19.66
CA LEU A 274 4.36 13.38 -20.96
C LEU A 274 4.40 12.15 -21.89
N GLY A 275 5.21 11.13 -21.58
CA GLY A 275 5.32 9.91 -22.38
C GLY A 275 4.25 8.85 -22.08
N ARG A 276 3.42 9.01 -21.03
CA ARG A 276 2.36 8.05 -20.69
C ARG A 276 0.99 8.58 -21.12
N ASP A 277 0.30 7.77 -21.89
CA ASP A 277 -1.04 8.02 -22.42
C ASP A 277 -2.16 7.38 -21.56
N TYR A 278 -1.83 7.03 -20.31
CA TYR A 278 -2.73 6.45 -19.32
C TYR A 278 -2.44 6.98 -17.91
N ASP A 279 -3.43 6.90 -17.01
CA ASP A 279 -3.30 7.31 -15.62
C ASP A 279 -2.49 6.27 -14.82
N TYR A 280 -1.18 6.49 -14.74
CA TYR A 280 -0.26 5.62 -14.00
C TYR A 280 -0.61 5.49 -12.51
N GLN A 281 -1.00 6.59 -11.87
CA GLN A 281 -1.32 6.58 -10.43
C GLN A 281 -2.55 5.71 -10.16
N ALA A 282 -3.59 5.84 -10.98
CA ALA A 282 -4.80 5.02 -10.85
C ALA A 282 -4.52 3.53 -11.11
N VAL A 283 -3.64 3.19 -12.05
CA VAL A 283 -3.23 1.81 -12.30
C VAL A 283 -2.46 1.23 -11.12
N ILE A 284 -1.47 1.95 -10.58
CA ILE A 284 -0.71 1.50 -9.41
C ILE A 284 -1.63 1.29 -8.22
N GLN A 285 -2.57 2.21 -7.98
CA GLN A 285 -3.58 2.06 -6.94
C GLN A 285 -4.41 0.80 -7.12
N TRP A 286 -4.84 0.51 -8.35
CA TRP A 286 -5.65 -0.68 -8.66
C TRP A 286 -4.90 -1.99 -8.39
N PHE A 287 -3.60 -2.05 -8.70
CA PHE A 287 -2.76 -3.19 -8.37
C PHE A 287 -2.52 -3.28 -6.87
N ALA A 288 -2.25 -2.16 -6.19
CA ALA A 288 -2.04 -2.13 -4.75
C ALA A 288 -3.26 -2.56 -3.93
N ASP A 289 -4.46 -2.21 -4.38
CA ASP A 289 -5.72 -2.69 -3.80
C ASP A 289 -5.83 -4.22 -3.81
N ARG A 290 -5.17 -4.89 -4.78
CA ARG A 290 -5.19 -6.35 -4.98
C ARG A 290 -3.93 -7.05 -4.50
N ALA A 291 -2.84 -6.31 -4.33
CA ALA A 291 -1.56 -6.83 -3.89
C ALA A 291 -1.64 -7.28 -2.42
N ASP A 292 -0.87 -8.33 -2.14
CA ASP A 292 -0.64 -8.87 -0.79
C ASP A 292 0.69 -8.35 -0.22
N LEU A 293 1.61 -7.95 -1.10
CA LEU A 293 2.90 -7.37 -0.78
C LEU A 293 3.26 -6.32 -1.83
N ILE A 294 3.74 -5.16 -1.40
CA ILE A 294 4.22 -4.09 -2.28
C ILE A 294 5.69 -3.85 -1.94
N ILE A 295 6.58 -4.20 -2.86
CA ILE A 295 8.02 -3.97 -2.69
C ILE A 295 8.41 -2.70 -3.43
N ILE A 296 8.84 -1.68 -2.68
CA ILE A 296 9.39 -0.44 -3.23
C ILE A 296 10.91 -0.56 -3.23
N MET A 297 11.50 -0.62 -4.42
CA MET A 297 12.92 -0.83 -4.64
C MET A 297 13.66 0.50 -4.80
N PHE A 298 14.80 0.61 -4.11
CA PHE A 298 15.76 1.69 -4.22
C PHE A 298 17.13 1.15 -4.63
N ASP A 299 17.87 1.94 -5.39
CA ASP A 299 19.28 1.66 -5.69
C ASP A 299 20.15 2.26 -4.58
N ALA A 300 20.98 1.44 -3.93
CA ALA A 300 21.87 1.91 -2.88
C ALA A 300 22.87 2.97 -3.37
N HIS A 301 23.26 2.95 -4.64
CA HIS A 301 24.18 3.93 -5.19
C HIS A 301 23.49 5.25 -5.57
N LYS A 302 22.19 5.22 -5.89
CA LYS A 302 21.42 6.37 -6.38
C LYS A 302 20.11 6.50 -5.61
N LEU A 303 20.23 6.88 -4.34
CA LEU A 303 19.07 7.16 -3.51
C LEU A 303 18.41 8.46 -3.97
N ASP A 304 17.32 8.33 -4.72
CA ASP A 304 16.45 9.45 -5.08
C ASP A 304 14.99 9.10 -4.76
N ILE A 305 14.25 10.07 -4.22
CA ILE A 305 12.81 9.98 -4.00
C ILE A 305 12.16 11.09 -4.82
N SER A 306 11.93 10.79 -6.10
CA SER A 306 11.30 11.71 -7.05
C SER A 306 9.91 12.13 -6.59
N ASP A 307 9.44 13.29 -7.05
CA ASP A 307 8.08 13.78 -6.72
C ASP A 307 6.99 12.81 -7.18
N GLU A 308 7.20 12.11 -8.29
CA GLU A 308 6.26 11.08 -8.75
C GLU A 308 6.23 9.88 -7.80
N LEU A 309 7.37 9.44 -7.29
CA LEU A 309 7.41 8.37 -6.28
C LEU A 309 6.69 8.81 -4.99
N ARG A 310 6.80 10.08 -4.58
CA ARG A 310 6.06 10.61 -3.44
C ARG A 310 4.56 10.58 -3.66
N ILE A 311 4.09 11.00 -4.85
CA ILE A 311 2.66 10.95 -5.22
C ILE A 311 2.14 9.50 -5.21
N VAL A 312 2.93 8.56 -5.72
CA VAL A 312 2.59 7.14 -5.69
C VAL A 312 2.54 6.63 -4.25
N MET A 313 3.55 6.90 -3.42
CA MET A 313 3.54 6.50 -2.00
C MET A 313 2.36 7.10 -1.22
N ASP A 314 1.98 8.33 -1.53
CA ASP A 314 0.82 8.96 -0.91
C ASP A 314 -0.49 8.27 -1.30
N ALA A 315 -0.63 7.83 -2.55
CA ALA A 315 -1.76 7.01 -2.99
C ALA A 315 -1.80 5.67 -2.23
N LEU A 316 -0.62 5.08 -2.00
CA LEU A 316 -0.45 3.80 -1.30
C LEU A 316 -0.56 3.91 0.23
N ARG A 317 -0.83 5.09 0.79
CA ARG A 317 -0.91 5.30 2.24
C ARG A 317 -1.88 4.34 2.94
N ILE A 318 -2.97 3.97 2.28
CA ILE A 318 -3.97 3.03 2.84
C ILE A 318 -3.50 1.56 2.87
N HIS A 319 -2.39 1.26 2.19
CA HIS A 319 -1.81 -0.09 2.04
C HIS A 319 -0.44 -0.20 2.71
N GLN A 320 -0.11 0.70 3.65
CA GLN A 320 1.19 0.76 4.32
C GLN A 320 1.58 -0.55 5.02
N ASP A 321 0.61 -1.31 5.53
CA ASP A 321 0.81 -2.62 6.15
C ASP A 321 1.47 -3.64 5.20
N LYS A 322 1.23 -3.47 3.89
CA LYS A 322 1.73 -4.34 2.81
C LYS A 322 3.04 -3.85 2.21
N ILE A 323 3.52 -2.65 2.56
CA ILE A 323 4.72 -2.07 1.95
C ILE A 323 5.97 -2.65 2.61
N ARG A 324 6.91 -3.07 1.77
CA ARG A 324 8.30 -3.38 2.13
C ARG A 324 9.23 -2.56 1.27
N ILE A 325 10.31 -2.10 1.87
CA ILE A 325 11.33 -1.36 1.14
C ILE A 325 12.47 -2.32 0.83
N LEU A 326 13.02 -2.28 -0.38
CA LEU A 326 14.17 -3.07 -0.77
C LEU A 326 15.28 -2.14 -1.26
N LEU A 327 16.35 -2.03 -0.47
CA LEU A 327 17.58 -1.34 -0.83
C LEU A 327 18.47 -2.32 -1.61
N ASN A 328 18.38 -2.26 -2.93
CA ASN A 328 19.07 -3.15 -3.86
C ASN A 328 20.47 -2.64 -4.21
N LYS A 329 21.32 -3.51 -4.78
CA LYS A 329 22.72 -3.22 -5.15
C LYS A 329 23.59 -2.79 -3.98
N ALA A 330 23.26 -3.23 -2.76
CA ALA A 330 23.99 -2.89 -1.55
C ALA A 330 25.42 -3.49 -1.49
N ASP A 331 25.74 -4.42 -2.39
CA ASP A 331 27.09 -4.97 -2.55
C ASP A 331 28.06 -3.99 -3.23
N GLN A 332 27.55 -2.91 -3.84
CA GLN A 332 28.37 -1.91 -4.55
C GLN A 332 28.95 -0.83 -3.64
N ILE A 333 28.59 -0.83 -2.37
CA ILE A 333 28.96 0.18 -1.38
C ILE A 333 29.59 -0.48 -0.16
N ASP A 334 30.46 0.26 0.53
CA ASP A 334 31.06 -0.19 1.78
C ASP A 334 30.07 -0.07 2.97
N SER A 335 30.44 -0.62 4.12
CA SER A 335 29.59 -0.61 5.32
C SER A 335 29.30 0.79 5.86
N GLN A 336 30.23 1.76 5.74
CA GLN A 336 30.00 3.12 6.25
C GLN A 336 29.02 3.88 5.37
N GLN A 337 29.19 3.77 4.05
CA GLN A 337 28.32 4.37 3.06
C GLN A 337 26.92 3.75 3.13
N LEU A 338 26.82 2.42 3.33
CA LEU A 338 25.55 1.74 3.55
C LEU A 338 24.77 2.34 4.73
N MET A 339 25.41 2.56 5.87
CA MET A 339 24.76 3.19 7.02
C MET A 339 24.29 4.62 6.73
N ARG A 340 25.07 5.40 5.98
CA ARG A 340 24.68 6.76 5.56
C ARG A 340 23.47 6.75 4.63
N ILE A 341 23.47 5.87 3.64
CA ILE A 341 22.36 5.73 2.67
C ILE A 341 21.11 5.22 3.36
N TYR A 342 21.23 4.23 4.25
CA TYR A 342 20.12 3.73 5.05
C TYR A 342 19.51 4.85 5.91
N GLY A 343 20.33 5.63 6.61
CA GLY A 343 19.87 6.78 7.38
C GLY A 343 19.15 7.83 6.52
N ALA A 344 19.70 8.15 5.35
CA ALA A 344 19.09 9.09 4.40
C ALA A 344 17.76 8.56 3.83
N LEU A 345 17.66 7.26 3.55
CA LEU A 345 16.43 6.60 3.11
C LEU A 345 15.36 6.70 4.19
N MET A 346 15.68 6.31 5.43
CA MET A 346 14.73 6.35 6.54
C MET A 346 14.25 7.77 6.84
N TRP A 347 15.15 8.74 6.81
CA TRP A 347 14.80 10.16 6.94
C TRP A 347 13.84 10.63 5.85
N SER A 348 14.09 10.21 4.60
CA SER A 348 13.26 10.61 3.46
C SER A 348 11.91 9.91 3.47
N LEU A 349 11.86 8.62 3.83
CA LEU A 349 10.63 7.86 4.01
C LEU A 349 9.79 8.45 5.15
N GLY A 350 10.39 8.85 6.27
CA GLY A 350 9.67 9.48 7.39
C GLY A 350 8.98 10.80 7.03
N LYS A 351 9.44 11.50 5.97
CA LYS A 351 8.76 12.71 5.45
C LYS A 351 7.55 12.40 4.57
N VAL A 352 7.53 11.23 3.93
CA VAL A 352 6.50 10.82 2.96
C VAL A 352 5.44 9.94 3.63
N VAL A 353 5.90 9.04 4.50
CA VAL A 353 5.11 8.08 5.24
C VAL A 353 4.64 8.74 6.54
N ASN A 354 3.42 9.31 6.51
CA ASN A 354 2.83 9.98 7.66
C ASN A 354 2.19 8.98 8.66
N THR A 355 2.95 7.97 9.09
CA THR A 355 2.58 7.02 10.15
C THR A 355 3.74 6.89 11.13
N PRO A 356 3.46 6.68 12.43
CA PRO A 356 4.50 6.37 13.41
C PRO A 356 5.18 5.01 13.15
N GLU A 357 4.60 4.14 12.33
CA GLU A 357 5.13 2.81 12.05
C GLU A 357 6.26 2.83 11.02
N VAL A 358 7.39 2.22 11.39
CA VAL A 358 8.58 2.17 10.53
C VAL A 358 8.45 1.00 9.55
N CYS A 359 8.58 1.28 8.25
CA CYS A 359 8.56 0.24 7.21
C CYS A 359 9.80 -0.68 7.33
N ARG A 360 9.61 -2.00 7.20
CA ARG A 360 10.72 -2.96 7.09
C ARG A 360 11.50 -2.71 5.80
N VAL A 361 12.81 -2.51 5.94
CA VAL A 361 13.75 -2.33 4.82
C VAL A 361 14.62 -3.56 4.68
N TYR A 362 14.56 -4.24 3.54
CA TYR A 362 15.48 -5.31 3.17
C TYR A 362 16.73 -4.73 2.50
N ILE A 363 17.91 -5.19 2.89
CA ILE A 363 19.18 -4.75 2.29
C ILE A 363 19.79 -5.92 1.52
N GLY A 364 19.98 -5.76 0.21
CA GLY A 364 20.46 -6.88 -0.59
C GLY A 364 21.03 -6.50 -1.94
N SER A 365 21.51 -7.52 -2.64
CA SER A 365 21.83 -7.44 -4.06
C SER A 365 21.21 -8.65 -4.75
N PHE A 366 20.14 -8.40 -5.51
CA PHE A 366 19.31 -9.44 -6.12
C PHE A 366 19.64 -9.57 -7.60
N TRP A 367 20.82 -10.13 -7.87
CA TRP A 367 21.31 -10.45 -9.21
C TRP A 367 22.14 -11.74 -9.18
N GLU A 368 22.46 -12.27 -10.36
CA GLU A 368 23.21 -13.53 -10.52
C GLU A 368 24.73 -13.35 -10.40
N HIS A 369 25.23 -12.12 -10.29
CA HIS A 369 26.66 -11.84 -10.25
C HIS A 369 27.27 -11.97 -8.84
N PRO A 370 28.56 -12.31 -8.73
CA PRO A 370 29.28 -12.29 -7.46
C PRO A 370 29.20 -10.92 -6.77
N LEU A 371 29.15 -10.92 -5.43
CA LEU A 371 29.16 -9.69 -4.64
C LEU A 371 30.46 -8.92 -4.88
N LYS A 372 30.36 -7.63 -5.19
CA LYS A 372 31.56 -6.77 -5.34
C LYS A 372 32.28 -6.58 -4.01
N HIS A 373 31.54 -6.21 -2.96
CA HIS A 373 32.06 -6.12 -1.60
C HIS A 373 31.48 -7.25 -0.74
N SER A 374 32.35 -8.15 -0.28
CA SER A 374 31.97 -9.31 0.55
C SER A 374 31.88 -8.99 2.05
N GLN A 375 32.29 -7.79 2.49
CA GLN A 375 32.31 -7.40 3.90
C GLN A 375 30.93 -7.53 4.57
N ASN A 376 29.86 -7.18 3.85
CA ASN A 376 28.49 -7.25 4.33
C ASN A 376 27.77 -8.54 3.93
N ARG A 377 28.47 -9.56 3.40
CA ARG A 377 27.87 -10.76 2.83
C ARG A 377 26.87 -11.43 3.75
N PHE A 378 27.22 -11.63 5.02
CA PHE A 378 26.35 -12.25 6.01
C PHE A 378 25.04 -11.48 6.20
N LEU A 379 25.11 -10.14 6.26
CA LEU A 379 23.93 -9.29 6.32
C LEU A 379 23.07 -9.46 5.07
N LEU A 380 23.66 -9.36 3.87
CA LEU A 380 22.93 -9.45 2.60
C LEU A 380 22.25 -10.81 2.41
N GLU A 381 22.93 -11.90 2.78
CA GLU A 381 22.38 -13.26 2.70
C GLU A 381 21.23 -13.46 3.69
N LYS A 382 21.38 -12.95 4.92
CA LYS A 382 20.33 -13.02 5.95
C LYS A 382 19.09 -12.21 5.55
N GLU A 383 19.27 -10.98 5.08
CA GLU A 383 18.18 -10.11 4.62
C GLU A 383 17.47 -10.70 3.39
N LYS A 384 18.23 -11.32 2.47
CA LYS A 384 17.66 -12.08 1.36
C LYS A 384 16.82 -13.26 1.83
N ALA A 385 17.32 -14.05 2.80
CA ALA A 385 16.59 -15.17 3.37
C ALA A 385 15.29 -14.72 4.06
N ASP A 386 15.34 -13.62 4.81
CA ASP A 386 14.15 -13.04 5.46
C ASP A 386 13.09 -12.61 4.43
N LEU A 387 13.50 -12.00 3.31
CA LEU A 387 12.56 -11.62 2.23
C LEU A 387 11.95 -12.84 1.55
N LEU A 388 12.76 -13.87 1.26
CA LEU A 388 12.27 -15.11 0.66
C LEU A 388 11.27 -15.83 1.58
N ALA A 389 11.56 -15.88 2.89
CA ALA A 389 10.63 -16.44 3.87
C ALA A 389 9.30 -15.67 3.94
N GLU A 390 9.33 -14.34 3.81
CA GLU A 390 8.08 -13.55 3.74
C GLU A 390 7.28 -13.86 2.46
N LEU A 391 7.95 -14.00 1.31
CA LEU A 391 7.31 -14.38 0.04
C LEU A 391 6.68 -15.78 0.12
N ASP A 392 7.39 -16.75 0.69
CA ASP A 392 6.90 -18.12 0.89
C ASP A 392 5.73 -18.18 1.88
N GLY A 393 5.66 -17.24 2.82
CA GLY A 393 4.56 -17.10 3.78
C GLY A 393 3.27 -16.49 3.21
N LEU A 394 3.31 -15.86 2.03
CA LEU A 394 2.14 -15.17 1.46
C LEU A 394 0.92 -16.10 1.22
N PRO A 395 1.06 -17.31 0.64
CA PRO A 395 -0.06 -18.20 0.34
C PRO A 395 -0.73 -18.79 1.58
N GLN A 396 0.00 -18.87 2.69
CA GLN A 396 -0.52 -19.34 3.98
C GLN A 396 -1.39 -18.26 4.62
N ASN A 397 -0.97 -17.00 4.49
CA ASN A 397 -1.69 -15.83 5.01
C ASN A 397 -2.80 -15.31 4.07
N ALA A 398 -2.87 -15.83 2.84
CA ALA A 398 -3.82 -15.39 1.81
C ALA A 398 -5.28 -15.41 2.30
N VAL A 399 -5.68 -16.47 2.99
CA VAL A 399 -7.04 -16.62 3.51
C VAL A 399 -7.41 -15.48 4.46
N VAL A 400 -6.60 -15.27 5.51
CA VAL A 400 -6.82 -14.21 6.50
C VAL A 400 -6.79 -12.82 5.84
N ARG A 401 -5.87 -12.60 4.90
CA ARG A 401 -5.82 -11.34 4.14
C ARG A 401 -7.07 -11.11 3.32
N ARG A 402 -7.59 -12.12 2.60
CA ARG A 402 -8.84 -12.01 1.83
C ARG A 402 -10.04 -11.71 2.72
N ILE A 403 -10.10 -12.27 3.93
CA ILE A 403 -11.12 -11.89 4.94
C ILE A 403 -10.97 -10.40 5.28
N ASN A 404 -9.76 -9.95 5.62
CA ASN A 404 -9.51 -8.55 6.01
C ASN A 404 -9.87 -7.56 4.89
N GLU A 405 -9.55 -7.87 3.64
CA GLU A 405 -9.93 -7.03 2.49
C GLU A 405 -11.45 -6.99 2.28
N LEU A 406 -12.15 -8.12 2.46
CA LEU A 406 -13.61 -8.13 2.43
C LEU A 406 -14.21 -7.27 3.56
N VAL A 407 -13.62 -7.31 4.76
CA VAL A 407 -14.05 -6.47 5.90
C VAL A 407 -13.84 -4.99 5.59
N LYS A 408 -12.65 -4.60 5.11
CA LYS A 408 -12.34 -3.22 4.72
C LYS A 408 -13.34 -2.72 3.67
N ARG A 409 -13.60 -3.51 2.63
CA ARG A 409 -14.59 -3.19 1.58
C ARG A 409 -16.00 -3.07 2.15
N ALA A 410 -16.44 -4.03 2.96
CA ALA A 410 -17.77 -4.01 3.57
C ALA A 410 -18.00 -2.76 4.44
N ARG A 411 -17.00 -2.35 5.24
CA ARG A 411 -17.07 -1.11 6.04
C ARG A 411 -17.16 0.12 5.16
N SER A 412 -16.32 0.20 4.13
CA SER A 412 -16.35 1.29 3.15
C SER A 412 -17.70 1.40 2.44
N VAL A 413 -18.28 0.28 1.98
CA VAL A 413 -19.61 0.23 1.35
C VAL A 413 -20.70 0.70 2.31
N LYS A 414 -20.66 0.25 3.58
CA LYS A 414 -21.62 0.68 4.61
C LYS A 414 -21.55 2.19 4.83
N VAL A 415 -20.34 2.74 5.03
CA VAL A 415 -20.14 4.19 5.22
C VAL A 415 -20.62 4.98 4.01
N HIS A 416 -20.27 4.54 2.80
CA HIS A 416 -20.71 5.14 1.56
C HIS A 416 -22.24 5.18 1.44
N ALA A 417 -22.92 4.06 1.73
CA ALA A 417 -24.37 3.98 1.68
C ALA A 417 -25.03 4.96 2.66
N TYR A 418 -24.51 5.09 3.89
CA TYR A 418 -25.00 6.08 4.86
C TYR A 418 -24.71 7.52 4.44
N LEU A 419 -23.53 7.78 3.90
CA LEU A 419 -23.12 9.11 3.44
C LEU A 419 -24.01 9.59 2.28
N ILE A 420 -24.20 8.77 1.26
CA ILE A 420 -25.12 9.08 0.15
C ILE A 420 -26.55 9.27 0.67
N HIS A 421 -27.02 8.41 1.57
CA HIS A 421 -28.34 8.55 2.19
C HIS A 421 -28.50 9.87 2.94
N TYR A 422 -27.48 10.26 3.69
CA TYR A 422 -27.43 11.50 4.47
C TYR A 422 -27.49 12.72 3.56
N LEU A 423 -26.60 12.81 2.57
CA LEU A 423 -26.54 13.91 1.62
C LEU A 423 -27.84 14.03 0.82
N ARG A 424 -28.36 12.90 0.33
CA ARG A 424 -29.66 12.82 -0.37
C ARG A 424 -30.80 13.41 0.47
N LYS A 425 -30.83 13.15 1.77
CA LYS A 425 -31.88 13.67 2.69
C LYS A 425 -31.84 15.18 2.85
N GLN A 426 -30.70 15.83 2.60
CA GLN A 426 -30.55 17.27 2.73
C GLN A 426 -30.96 18.06 1.49
N VAL A 427 -31.09 17.40 0.34
CA VAL A 427 -31.50 18.05 -0.92
C VAL A 427 -33.03 18.22 -0.95
N PRO A 428 -33.58 19.42 -1.20
CA PRO A 428 -35.03 19.69 -1.23
C PRO A 428 -35.75 19.05 -2.44
N THR A 429 -37.09 18.91 -2.36
CA THR A 429 -37.87 18.10 -3.32
C THR A 429 -38.20 18.81 -4.62
N VAL A 430 -38.48 20.10 -4.56
CA VAL A 430 -39.12 20.81 -5.68
C VAL A 430 -38.18 21.87 -6.23
N PHE A 431 -37.71 22.80 -5.40
CA PHE A 431 -36.88 23.94 -5.83
C PHE A 431 -35.53 23.98 -5.08
N GLY A 432 -34.51 24.60 -5.68
CA GLY A 432 -33.20 24.83 -5.04
C GLY A 432 -32.27 23.60 -4.93
N LYS A 433 -32.51 22.54 -5.72
CA LYS A 433 -31.72 21.30 -5.67
C LYS A 433 -30.23 21.55 -5.97
N SER A 434 -29.95 22.21 -7.09
CA SER A 434 -28.58 22.47 -7.56
C SER A 434 -27.83 23.39 -6.60
N GLU A 435 -28.48 24.42 -6.07
CA GLU A 435 -27.90 25.35 -5.10
C GLU A 435 -27.57 24.64 -3.78
N LYS A 436 -28.51 23.84 -3.25
CA LYS A 436 -28.26 23.05 -2.04
C LYS A 436 -27.14 22.03 -2.25
N GLN A 437 -27.08 21.38 -3.41
CA GLN A 437 -26.02 20.43 -3.74
C GLN A 437 -24.66 21.11 -3.86
N ALA A 438 -24.58 22.29 -4.50
CA ALA A 438 -23.37 23.10 -4.53
C ALA A 438 -22.90 23.48 -3.12
N LYS A 439 -23.83 23.88 -2.24
CA LYS A 439 -23.53 24.15 -0.83
C LYS A 439 -22.99 22.92 -0.10
N LEU A 440 -23.58 21.73 -0.32
CA LEU A 440 -23.11 20.47 0.27
C LEU A 440 -21.69 20.11 -0.20
N LEU A 441 -21.34 20.39 -1.45
CA LEU A 441 -19.98 20.17 -1.97
C LEU A 441 -18.95 21.07 -1.26
N GLN A 442 -19.33 22.31 -0.96
CA GLN A 442 -18.49 23.25 -0.20
C GLN A 442 -18.36 22.85 1.27
N THR A 443 -19.44 22.42 1.92
CA THR A 443 -19.46 22.04 3.35
C THR A 443 -19.14 20.58 3.62
N LEU A 444 -18.73 19.82 2.61
CA LEU A 444 -18.54 18.37 2.66
C LEU A 444 -17.72 17.84 3.86
N PRO A 445 -16.61 18.47 4.29
CA PRO A 445 -15.90 18.04 5.50
C PRO A 445 -16.77 18.04 6.76
N ARG A 446 -17.61 19.06 6.93
CA ARG A 446 -18.54 19.17 8.05
C ARG A 446 -19.66 18.13 7.94
N GLU A 447 -20.15 17.90 6.72
CA GLU A 447 -21.18 16.88 6.46
C GLU A 447 -20.70 15.46 6.78
N PHE A 448 -19.42 15.15 6.52
CA PHE A 448 -18.82 13.85 6.86
C PHE A 448 -18.83 13.64 8.37
N VAL A 449 -18.37 14.63 9.15
CA VAL A 449 -18.37 14.57 10.63
C VAL A 449 -19.80 14.47 11.18
N ALA A 450 -20.74 15.23 10.63
CA ALA A 450 -22.13 15.18 11.03
C ALA A 450 -22.79 13.82 10.72
N CYS A 451 -22.50 13.25 9.54
CA CYS A 451 -22.94 11.91 9.16
C CYS A 451 -22.36 10.84 10.10
N ALA A 452 -21.06 10.90 10.38
CA ALA A 452 -20.37 9.98 11.28
C ALA A 452 -21.00 9.98 12.68
N ARG A 453 -21.22 11.17 13.24
CA ARG A 453 -21.89 11.32 14.56
C ARG A 453 -23.32 10.79 14.54
N ARG A 454 -24.09 11.10 13.49
CA ARG A 454 -25.50 10.72 13.40
C ARG A 454 -25.73 9.22 13.35
N TYR A 455 -24.84 8.48 12.70
CA TYR A 455 -24.98 7.03 12.49
C TYR A 455 -23.96 6.19 13.26
N GLY A 456 -23.13 6.80 14.10
CA GLY A 456 -22.10 6.09 14.88
C GLY A 456 -21.03 5.42 14.01
N LEU A 457 -20.58 6.09 12.95
CA LEU A 457 -19.61 5.54 12.00
C LEU A 457 -18.18 6.02 12.33
N PRO A 458 -17.16 5.14 12.25
CA PRO A 458 -15.77 5.54 12.42
C PRO A 458 -15.34 6.51 11.31
N LEU A 459 -14.71 7.64 11.68
CA LEU A 459 -14.22 8.61 10.69
C LEU A 459 -13.11 8.04 9.80
N GLY A 460 -12.33 7.07 10.29
CA GLY A 460 -11.27 6.41 9.51
C GLY A 460 -11.78 5.58 8.32
N ASP A 461 -13.05 5.19 8.33
CA ASP A 461 -13.66 4.43 7.24
C ASP A 461 -14.27 5.34 6.14
N PHE A 462 -14.24 6.67 6.33
CA PHE A 462 -14.74 7.62 5.33
C PHE A 462 -13.72 7.80 4.19
N PRO A 463 -14.20 8.03 2.95
CA PRO A 463 -13.31 8.26 1.82
C PRO A 463 -12.55 9.58 1.92
N ASP A 464 -11.52 9.71 1.09
CA ASP A 464 -10.88 11.01 0.87
C ASP A 464 -11.90 12.04 0.38
N ILE A 465 -11.95 13.17 1.07
CA ILE A 465 -12.96 14.21 0.87
C ILE A 465 -12.84 14.82 -0.53
N ASN A 466 -11.62 15.01 -1.04
CA ASN A 466 -11.40 15.69 -2.31
C ASN A 466 -11.77 14.77 -3.48
N LYS A 467 -11.35 13.50 -3.44
CA LYS A 467 -11.75 12.47 -4.40
C LYS A 467 -13.28 12.29 -4.40
N PHE A 468 -13.88 12.21 -3.21
CA PHE A 468 -15.34 12.08 -3.11
C PHE A 468 -16.06 13.32 -3.63
N ARG A 469 -15.58 14.53 -3.33
CA ARG A 469 -16.15 15.79 -3.84
C ARG A 469 -16.14 15.83 -5.37
N ALA A 470 -15.04 15.44 -6.00
CA ALA A 470 -14.93 15.41 -7.46
C ALA A 470 -16.00 14.50 -8.07
N ARG A 471 -16.11 13.26 -7.59
CA ARG A 471 -17.13 12.29 -8.04
C ARG A 471 -18.55 12.74 -7.75
N LEU A 472 -18.78 13.34 -6.59
CA LEU A 472 -20.08 13.89 -6.21
C LEU A 472 -20.48 15.09 -7.09
N GLY A 473 -19.52 15.85 -7.59
CA GLY A 473 -19.73 16.96 -8.52
C GLY A 473 -20.24 16.50 -9.89
N GLU A 474 -19.86 15.30 -10.34
CA GLU A 474 -20.35 14.69 -11.58
C GLU A 474 -21.83 14.23 -11.49
N VAL A 475 -22.34 14.07 -10.27
CA VAL A 475 -23.73 13.67 -10.04
C VAL A 475 -24.69 14.82 -10.30
N LYS A 476 -25.49 14.73 -11.37
CA LYS A 476 -26.50 15.76 -11.68
C LYS A 476 -27.63 15.90 -10.65
N ASP A 477 -28.05 14.81 -10.03
CA ASP A 477 -29.13 14.82 -9.04
C ASP A 477 -28.96 13.71 -7.99
N LEU A 478 -28.66 14.11 -6.75
CA LEU A 478 -28.50 13.19 -5.62
C LEU A 478 -29.78 12.43 -5.26
N ARG A 479 -30.95 12.90 -5.66
CA ARG A 479 -32.22 12.22 -5.38
C ARG A 479 -32.47 11.01 -6.25
N LYS A 480 -31.73 10.88 -7.36
CA LYS A 480 -31.69 9.67 -8.19
C LYS A 480 -31.00 8.49 -7.50
N PHE A 481 -30.36 8.71 -6.36
CA PHE A 481 -29.89 7.62 -5.52
C PHE A 481 -31.07 7.02 -4.74
N PRO A 482 -31.13 5.68 -4.65
CA PRO A 482 -32.17 5.02 -3.88
C PRO A 482 -32.08 5.39 -2.40
N LYS A 483 -33.19 5.23 -1.69
CA LYS A 483 -33.20 5.33 -0.23
C LYS A 483 -32.38 4.17 0.34
N LEU A 484 -31.80 4.38 1.52
CA LEU A 484 -31.07 3.33 2.22
C LEU A 484 -32.03 2.22 2.61
N ASP A 485 -31.73 1.01 2.15
CA ASP A 485 -32.45 -0.19 2.56
C ASP A 485 -31.94 -0.65 3.93
N LYS A 486 -32.82 -0.60 4.93
CA LYS A 486 -32.49 -0.99 6.30
C LYS A 486 -32.20 -2.49 6.43
N ALA A 487 -32.86 -3.33 5.64
CA ALA A 487 -32.65 -4.77 5.68
C ALA A 487 -31.26 -5.14 5.14
N MET A 488 -30.82 -4.50 4.05
CA MET A 488 -29.47 -4.69 3.52
C MET A 488 -28.38 -4.25 4.49
N VAL A 489 -28.62 -3.15 5.23
CA VAL A 489 -27.67 -2.69 6.25
C VAL A 489 -27.64 -3.63 7.46
N GLN A 490 -28.79 -4.16 7.88
CA GLN A 490 -28.85 -5.17 8.95
C GLN A 490 -28.12 -6.46 8.55
N GLU A 491 -28.24 -6.89 7.29
CA GLU A 491 -27.44 -8.01 6.77
C GLU A 491 -25.94 -7.71 6.80
N MET A 492 -25.54 -6.48 6.46
CA MET A 492 -24.14 -6.04 6.60
C MET A 492 -23.67 -6.07 8.06
N ASP A 493 -24.51 -5.72 9.02
CA ASP A 493 -24.17 -5.83 10.46
C ASP A 493 -24.01 -7.29 10.90
N ARG A 494 -24.76 -8.23 10.31
CA ARG A 494 -24.58 -9.68 10.53
C ARG A 494 -23.25 -10.19 9.96
N VAL A 495 -22.79 -9.62 8.84
CA VAL A 495 -21.45 -9.93 8.30
C VAL A 495 -20.38 -9.68 9.36
N PHE A 496 -20.40 -8.52 10.00
CA PHE A 496 -19.37 -8.14 10.98
C PHE A 496 -19.51 -8.86 12.33
N SER A 497 -20.75 -9.05 12.81
CA SER A 497 -21.00 -9.60 14.16
C SER A 497 -20.97 -11.12 14.23
N HIS A 498 -21.15 -11.81 13.10
CA HIS A 498 -21.33 -13.26 13.09
C HIS A 498 -20.54 -13.97 11.99
N ASP A 499 -20.70 -13.56 10.72
CA ASP A 499 -20.14 -14.34 9.61
C ASP A 499 -18.61 -14.25 9.53
N ILE A 500 -18.05 -13.04 9.66
CA ILE A 500 -16.60 -12.82 9.67
C ILE A 500 -15.94 -13.52 10.87
N PRO A 501 -16.41 -13.36 12.13
CA PRO A 501 -15.84 -14.10 13.27
C PRO A 501 -15.79 -15.61 13.06
N LYS A 502 -16.86 -16.22 12.50
CA LYS A 502 -16.90 -17.65 12.19
C LYS A 502 -15.87 -18.05 11.13
N LEU A 503 -15.71 -17.24 10.10
CA LEU A 503 -14.72 -17.46 9.05
C LEU A 503 -13.29 -17.34 9.59
N VAL A 504 -13.02 -16.35 10.44
CA VAL A 504 -11.72 -16.19 11.10
C VAL A 504 -11.42 -17.37 12.02
N GLU A 505 -12.39 -17.81 12.82
CA GLU A 505 -12.24 -18.98 13.69
C GLU A 505 -11.93 -20.25 12.87
N LYS A 506 -12.62 -20.44 11.75
CA LYS A 506 -12.36 -21.56 10.82
C LYS A 506 -10.96 -21.47 10.21
N ALA A 507 -10.52 -20.27 9.81
CA ALA A 507 -9.18 -20.03 9.27
C ALA A 507 -8.08 -20.26 10.32
N SER A 508 -8.29 -19.86 11.57
CA SER A 508 -7.32 -20.02 12.66
C SER A 508 -7.18 -21.46 13.17
N ARG A 509 -8.18 -22.31 12.93
CA ARG A 509 -8.14 -23.74 13.27
C ARG A 509 -7.35 -24.58 12.26
N GLN A 510 -7.04 -24.04 11.08
CA GLN A 510 -6.11 -24.68 10.16
C GLN A 510 -4.71 -24.59 10.78
N PRO A 511 -3.93 -25.69 10.83
CA PRO A 511 -2.59 -25.65 11.39
C PRO A 511 -1.76 -24.64 10.61
N GLN A 512 -1.52 -23.47 11.21
CA GLN A 512 -0.48 -22.56 10.76
C GLN A 512 0.82 -23.34 10.90
N TYR A 513 1.43 -23.73 9.78
CA TYR A 513 2.77 -24.28 9.79
C TYR A 513 3.70 -23.17 10.32
N GLY A 514 4.03 -23.26 11.61
CA GLY A 514 4.90 -22.41 12.42
C GLY A 514 5.47 -21.15 11.77
N GLY A 515 4.71 -20.06 11.75
CA GLY A 515 5.27 -18.72 11.74
C GLY A 515 5.55 -18.33 13.19
N ARG A 516 6.82 -18.37 13.62
CA ARG A 516 7.23 -17.68 14.85
C ARG A 516 6.77 -16.23 14.73
N GLU A 517 6.03 -15.77 15.73
CA GLU A 517 5.77 -14.34 15.94
C GLU A 517 7.12 -13.62 16.00
N ALA A 518 7.51 -13.00 14.87
CA ALA A 518 8.59 -12.06 14.84
C ALA A 518 8.03 -10.71 15.31
N GLY A 519 8.28 -10.39 16.57
CA GLY A 519 8.15 -9.03 17.09
C GLY A 519 7.08 -8.84 18.16
N GLY A 520 7.37 -9.29 19.37
CA GLY A 520 6.50 -8.99 20.52
C GLY A 520 7.00 -9.38 21.90
N ASP A 521 8.29 -9.70 22.11
CA ASP A 521 8.80 -10.09 23.45
C ASP A 521 10.30 -9.79 23.63
N TYR A 522 10.74 -8.59 23.26
CA TYR A 522 12.14 -8.15 23.48
C TYR A 522 12.36 -7.26 24.71
N TYR A 523 11.36 -7.08 25.59
CA TYR A 523 11.52 -6.30 26.84
C TYR A 523 10.81 -6.93 28.04
N ALA A 524 11.14 -8.18 28.39
CA ALA A 524 10.85 -8.69 29.74
C ALA A 524 11.65 -9.97 30.01
N ARG A 525 12.92 -9.84 30.42
CA ARG A 525 13.59 -10.84 31.28
C ARG A 525 14.83 -10.24 31.95
N ASP A 526 14.68 -10.06 33.26
CA ASP A 526 15.69 -10.13 34.32
C ASP A 526 16.82 -9.10 34.38
N TRP A 527 16.46 -7.92 34.88
CA TRP A 527 17.27 -7.25 35.91
C TRP A 527 16.95 -7.89 37.27
N ARG A 528 17.64 -8.97 37.62
CA ARG A 528 17.86 -9.47 39.00
C ARG A 528 18.71 -10.76 38.97
N ARG A 529 20.03 -10.60 38.91
CA ARG A 529 21.02 -11.21 39.82
C ARG A 529 22.43 -10.87 39.36
#